data_AF-A0A933BAV6-F1
#
_entry.id   AF-A0A933BAV6-F1
#
_cell.length_a   1.000
_cell.length_b   1.000
_cell.length_c   1.000
_cell.angle_alpha   90.00
_cell.angle_beta   90.00
_cell.angle_gamma   90.00
#
_symmetry.space_group_name_H-M   'P 1'
#
loop_
_entity.id
_entity.type
_entity.pdbx_description
1 polymer ?
#
loop_
_entity_poly.entity_id
_entity_poly.type
_entity_poly.pdbx_seq_one_letter_code
_entity_poly.pdbx_strand_id
1 'polypeptide(L)'
;MSRPRKLSSVLLLLLSFPFGGLAANPPDVVFNEIAWMGTELSANKEWIELYNNTDNLIDLEGWQIRAVDGVPKVNLTGKVVARSFYLLERTNDDTVPEVSSQQIYTGALENNGEDLRLFDEKGNLVDEVRGEAGWPGGDNSTKQTLIREGSSWLTSSVPGGSPGVKNKALASTESDAGKQEPESTTVKAADLKETPSGKKRPASLALAAVGQSKALPSTAPIIKRQISSPLGALGLPLFLGALSGIIVLMLKVVKDKERS
;
A
#
# COMPACT_ATOMS: atom_id res chain seq x y z
N MET A 1 -83.78 -9.68 -1.05
CA MET A 1 -83.07 -8.41 -1.30
C MET A 1 -81.68 -8.50 -0.70
N SER A 2 -80.66 -8.83 -1.50
CA SER A 2 -79.27 -8.97 -1.05
C SER A 2 -78.51 -7.67 -1.28
N ARG A 3 -77.85 -7.11 -0.26
CA ARG A 3 -77.05 -5.90 -0.37
C ARG A 3 -75.64 -6.25 -0.88
N PRO A 4 -75.08 -5.55 -1.87
CA PRO A 4 -73.73 -5.83 -2.34
C PRO A 4 -72.68 -5.40 -1.32
N ARG A 5 -71.74 -6.29 -1.01
CA ARG A 5 -70.55 -5.99 -0.19
C ARG A 5 -69.59 -5.13 -1.01
N LYS A 6 -69.29 -3.91 -0.54
CA LYS A 6 -68.26 -3.05 -1.12
C LYS A 6 -66.89 -3.69 -0.83
N LEU A 7 -66.22 -4.20 -1.86
CA LEU A 7 -64.79 -4.54 -1.77
C LEU A 7 -64.01 -3.23 -1.61
N SER A 8 -63.44 -2.99 -0.43
CA SER A 8 -62.41 -1.97 -0.26
C SER A 8 -61.15 -2.45 -0.98
N SER A 9 -60.83 -1.82 -2.11
CA SER A 9 -59.51 -1.95 -2.72
C SER A 9 -58.49 -1.30 -1.79
N VAL A 10 -57.65 -2.11 -1.15
CA VAL A 10 -56.42 -1.64 -0.51
C VAL A 10 -55.40 -1.46 -1.63
N LEU A 11 -55.24 -0.23 -2.08
CA LEU A 11 -54.19 0.16 -3.01
C LEU A 11 -52.85 0.15 -2.26
N LEU A 12 -52.10 -0.94 -2.40
CA LEU A 12 -50.74 -1.06 -1.85
C LEU A 12 -49.80 -0.21 -2.72
N LEU A 13 -49.56 1.02 -2.29
CA LEU A 13 -48.60 1.93 -2.91
C LEU A 13 -47.18 1.39 -2.63
N LEU A 14 -46.63 0.61 -3.56
CA LEU A 14 -45.20 0.28 -3.57
C LEU A 14 -44.42 1.56 -3.85
N LEU A 15 -44.01 2.24 -2.78
CA LEU A 15 -43.00 3.30 -2.83
C LEU A 15 -41.70 2.68 -3.34
N SER A 16 -41.49 2.74 -4.66
CA SER A 16 -40.18 2.58 -5.26
C SER A 16 -39.30 3.72 -4.79
N PHE A 17 -38.60 3.53 -3.68
CA PHE A 17 -37.47 4.38 -3.35
C PHE A 17 -36.43 4.18 -4.45
N PRO A 18 -36.08 5.21 -5.23
CA PRO A 18 -34.89 5.12 -6.05
C PRO A 18 -33.73 4.91 -5.07
N PHE A 19 -33.05 3.78 -5.18
CA PHE A 19 -31.70 3.62 -4.64
C PHE A 19 -30.82 4.58 -5.45
N GLY A 20 -30.85 5.86 -5.09
CA GLY A 20 -29.81 6.79 -5.48
C GLY A 20 -28.56 6.31 -4.77
N GLY A 21 -27.60 5.77 -5.53
CA GLY A 21 -26.26 5.52 -5.02
C GLY A 21 -25.80 6.81 -4.35
N LEU A 22 -25.58 6.75 -3.03
CA LEU A 22 -25.03 7.87 -2.29
C LEU A 22 -23.70 8.21 -2.97
N ALA A 23 -23.55 9.46 -3.38
CA ALA A 23 -22.25 9.97 -3.75
C ALA A 23 -21.36 9.86 -2.51
N ALA A 24 -20.39 8.95 -2.52
CA ALA A 24 -19.03 9.43 -2.67
C ALA A 24 -18.55 10.51 -1.66
N ASN A 25 -18.71 10.43 -0.34
CA ASN A 25 -18.20 11.51 0.54
C ASN A 25 -16.66 11.48 0.56
N PRO A 26 -15.94 12.53 0.14
CA PRO A 26 -14.50 12.42 0.03
C PRO A 26 -13.79 12.31 1.39
N PRO A 27 -12.83 11.38 1.57
CA PRO A 27 -12.50 10.29 0.64
C PRO A 27 -13.06 8.93 1.10
N ASP A 28 -14.17 8.52 0.49
CA ASP A 28 -14.81 7.20 0.68
C ASP A 28 -13.86 6.04 0.31
N VAL A 29 -13.02 6.22 -0.70
CA VAL A 29 -11.87 5.35 -1.02
C VAL A 29 -10.61 6.18 -1.00
N VAL A 30 -9.57 5.69 -0.32
CA VAL A 30 -8.27 6.35 -0.22
C VAL A 30 -7.15 5.47 -0.73
N PHE A 31 -6.04 6.08 -1.15
CA PHE A 31 -4.73 5.41 -1.12
C PHE A 31 -4.38 5.07 0.32
N ASN A 32 -4.12 3.80 0.61
CA ASN A 32 -3.82 3.32 1.95
C ASN A 32 -2.32 3.10 2.17
N GLU A 33 -1.70 2.37 1.24
CA GLU A 33 -0.30 1.96 1.35
C GLU A 33 0.29 1.78 -0.06
N ILE A 34 1.55 2.18 -0.25
CA ILE A 34 2.23 2.18 -1.56
C ILE A 34 3.66 1.68 -1.41
N ALA A 35 4.02 0.62 -2.12
CA ALA A 35 5.39 0.13 -2.26
C ALA A 35 6.03 0.66 -3.55
N TRP A 36 6.29 1.96 -3.57
CA TRP A 36 6.82 2.66 -4.75
C TRP A 36 8.25 2.23 -5.15
N MET A 37 8.98 1.59 -4.24
CA MET A 37 10.37 1.15 -4.44
C MET A 37 10.53 -0.29 -4.93
N GLY A 38 9.41 -0.99 -5.13
CA GLY A 38 9.40 -2.44 -5.32
C GLY A 38 9.77 -3.24 -4.06
N THR A 39 10.25 -4.47 -4.26
CA THR A 39 10.69 -5.36 -3.16
C THR A 39 12.18 -5.65 -3.23
N GLU A 40 12.70 -6.41 -2.27
CA GLU A 40 14.06 -6.98 -2.30
C GLU A 40 14.31 -7.84 -3.54
N LEU A 41 13.26 -8.44 -4.12
CA LEU A 41 13.40 -9.30 -5.29
C LEU A 41 13.59 -8.50 -6.57
N SER A 42 12.93 -7.35 -6.69
CA SER A 42 13.03 -6.48 -7.87
C SER A 42 12.31 -5.14 -7.65
N ALA A 43 12.86 -4.09 -8.27
CA ALA A 43 12.19 -2.79 -8.39
C ALA A 43 10.88 -2.87 -9.20
N ASN A 44 10.67 -3.92 -10.00
CA ASN A 44 9.41 -4.08 -10.75
C ASN A 44 8.25 -4.58 -9.88
N LYS A 45 8.52 -5.00 -8.63
CA LYS A 45 7.56 -5.57 -7.70
C LYS A 45 6.89 -4.48 -6.87
N GLU A 46 6.32 -3.49 -7.55
CA GLU A 46 5.60 -2.38 -6.94
C GLU A 46 4.13 -2.74 -6.75
N TRP A 47 3.49 -2.12 -5.77
CA TRP A 47 2.06 -2.29 -5.53
C TRP A 47 1.44 -1.04 -4.91
N ILE A 48 0.14 -0.90 -5.13
CA ILE A 48 -0.71 0.17 -4.61
C ILE A 48 -1.88 -0.48 -3.90
N GLU A 49 -2.19 -0.05 -2.69
CA GLU A 49 -3.36 -0.48 -1.97
C GLU A 49 -4.33 0.68 -1.75
N LEU A 50 -5.60 0.41 -2.03
CA LEU A 50 -6.71 1.30 -1.70
C LEU A 50 -7.46 0.77 -0.48
N TYR A 51 -8.09 1.66 0.28
CA TYR A 51 -8.95 1.30 1.39
C TYR A 51 -10.31 1.98 1.28
N ASN A 52 -11.38 1.22 1.52
CA ASN A 52 -12.74 1.72 1.58
C ASN A 52 -13.10 2.17 3.01
N ASN A 53 -13.18 3.49 3.20
CA ASN A 53 -13.54 4.15 4.47
C ASN A 53 -15.04 4.14 4.77
N THR A 54 -15.86 3.49 3.95
CA THR A 54 -17.32 3.44 4.14
C THR A 54 -17.76 2.10 4.72
N ASP A 55 -19.02 2.07 5.15
CA ASP A 55 -19.70 0.86 5.59
C ASP A 55 -20.43 0.16 4.42
N ASN A 56 -20.20 0.60 3.18
CA ASN A 56 -20.84 0.06 1.98
C ASN A 56 -19.82 -0.55 1.02
N LEU A 57 -20.27 -1.52 0.21
CA LEU A 57 -19.53 -1.98 -0.96
C LEU A 57 -19.45 -0.85 -1.98
N ILE A 58 -18.25 -0.56 -2.49
CA ILE A 58 -18.02 0.43 -3.56
C ILE A 58 -17.62 -0.30 -4.83
N ASP A 59 -18.28 0.04 -5.94
CA ASP A 59 -17.93 -0.42 -7.28
C ASP A 59 -16.88 0.51 -7.85
N LEU A 60 -15.73 -0.04 -8.27
CA LEU A 60 -14.60 0.72 -8.82
C LEU A 60 -14.61 0.72 -10.35
N GLU A 61 -15.61 0.11 -11.00
CA GLU A 61 -15.70 0.10 -12.45
C GLU A 61 -15.74 1.53 -13.01
N GLY A 62 -14.79 1.84 -13.90
CA GLY A 62 -14.64 3.17 -14.50
C GLY A 62 -13.84 4.18 -13.66
N TRP A 63 -13.49 3.86 -12.42
CA TRP A 63 -12.57 4.68 -11.61
C TRP A 63 -11.15 4.60 -12.17
N GLN A 64 -10.32 5.60 -11.86
CA GLN A 64 -8.96 5.67 -12.39
C GLN A 64 -7.93 6.14 -11.36
N ILE A 65 -6.79 5.46 -11.30
CA ILE A 65 -5.55 6.01 -10.74
C ILE A 65 -4.78 6.66 -11.88
N ARG A 66 -4.35 7.91 -11.68
CA ARG A 66 -3.54 8.64 -12.67
C ARG A 66 -2.37 9.31 -11.97
N ALA A 67 -1.15 9.00 -12.41
CA ALA A 67 0.00 9.85 -12.15
C ALA A 67 -0.10 11.14 -12.97
N VAL A 68 0.43 12.23 -12.43
CA VAL A 68 0.40 13.55 -13.09
C VAL A 68 1.29 13.58 -14.35
N ASP A 69 2.40 12.85 -14.36
CA ASP A 69 3.29 12.73 -15.52
C ASP A 69 2.71 11.81 -16.63
N GLY A 70 1.63 11.09 -16.32
CA GLY A 70 0.88 10.23 -17.21
C GLY A 70 1.07 8.72 -16.98
N VAL A 71 2.02 8.29 -16.15
CA VAL A 71 2.31 6.87 -15.89
C VAL A 71 2.59 6.64 -14.39
N PRO A 72 1.87 5.74 -13.69
CA PRO A 72 0.84 4.86 -14.22
C PRO A 72 -0.50 5.57 -14.48
N LYS A 73 -1.23 5.02 -15.44
CA LYS A 73 -2.66 5.30 -15.64
C LYS A 73 -3.42 3.98 -15.61
N VAL A 74 -4.17 3.76 -14.54
CA VAL A 74 -4.86 2.50 -14.26
C VAL A 74 -6.37 2.74 -14.32
N ASN A 75 -7.07 1.97 -15.16
CA ASN A 75 -8.52 1.86 -15.10
C ASN A 75 -8.85 0.79 -14.07
N LEU A 76 -9.49 1.16 -12.97
CA LEU A 76 -9.87 0.23 -11.91
C LEU A 76 -11.08 -0.60 -12.35
N THR A 77 -11.18 -1.80 -11.77
CA THR A 77 -12.24 -2.76 -12.04
C THR A 77 -12.71 -3.45 -10.75
N GLY A 78 -13.87 -4.09 -10.79
CA GLY A 78 -14.36 -4.85 -9.64
C GLY A 78 -14.79 -3.95 -8.47
N LYS A 79 -14.74 -4.50 -7.26
CA LYS A 79 -15.39 -3.87 -6.09
C LYS A 79 -14.51 -3.97 -4.85
N VAL A 80 -14.60 -2.97 -3.99
CA VAL A 80 -13.97 -2.97 -2.68
C VAL A 80 -15.04 -3.02 -1.60
N VAL A 81 -15.02 -4.09 -0.79
CA VAL A 81 -15.97 -4.29 0.31
C VAL A 81 -15.79 -3.21 1.37
N ALA A 82 -16.86 -2.91 2.12
CA ALA A 82 -16.83 -2.02 3.27
C ALA A 82 -15.63 -2.33 4.18
N ARG A 83 -14.95 -1.28 4.67
CA ARG A 83 -13.82 -1.39 5.62
C ARG A 83 -12.71 -2.37 5.20
N SER A 84 -12.53 -2.59 3.89
CA SER A 84 -11.60 -3.56 3.34
C SER A 84 -10.59 -2.93 2.38
N PHE A 85 -9.56 -3.69 2.06
CA PHE A 85 -8.47 -3.28 1.17
C PHE A 85 -8.69 -3.78 -0.26
N TYR A 86 -8.10 -3.08 -1.21
CA TYR A 86 -8.03 -3.43 -2.62
C TYR A 86 -6.60 -3.27 -3.10
N LEU A 87 -5.92 -4.38 -3.36
CA LEU A 87 -4.51 -4.45 -3.71
C LEU A 87 -4.34 -4.51 -5.23
N LEU A 88 -3.47 -3.65 -5.75
CA LEU A 88 -3.02 -3.65 -7.13
C LEU A 88 -1.54 -3.99 -7.19
N GLU A 89 -1.18 -5.02 -7.97
CA GLU A 89 0.23 -5.39 -8.19
C GLU A 89 0.69 -5.06 -9.60
N ARG A 90 1.95 -4.63 -9.72
CA ARG A 90 2.53 -4.30 -11.01
C ARG A 90 2.94 -5.56 -11.74
N THR A 91 2.55 -5.68 -13.01
CA THR A 91 2.91 -6.75 -13.97
C THR A 91 2.37 -8.16 -13.69
N ASN A 92 2.30 -8.63 -12.45
CA ASN A 92 1.85 -9.98 -12.07
C ASN A 92 1.50 -10.09 -10.57
N ASP A 93 0.77 -11.15 -10.20
CA ASP A 93 0.26 -11.47 -8.85
C ASP A 93 1.22 -12.37 -8.06
N ASP A 94 2.45 -11.88 -7.87
CA ASP A 94 3.53 -12.56 -7.14
C ASP A 94 4.46 -11.55 -6.45
N THR A 95 4.03 -10.29 -6.35
CA THR A 95 4.71 -9.23 -5.59
C THR A 95 4.48 -9.41 -4.10
N VAL A 96 3.23 -9.66 -3.69
CA VAL A 96 2.83 -9.99 -2.32
C VAL A 96 2.21 -11.38 -2.32
N PRO A 97 3.01 -12.46 -2.36
CA PRO A 97 2.50 -13.81 -2.60
C PRO A 97 1.54 -14.35 -1.51
N GLU A 98 1.49 -13.70 -0.35
CA GLU A 98 0.59 -14.06 0.75
C GLU A 98 -0.78 -13.37 0.68
N VAL A 99 -0.94 -12.38 -0.21
CA VAL A 99 -2.16 -11.58 -0.36
C VAL A 99 -2.56 -11.58 -1.84
N SER A 100 -3.76 -12.08 -2.15
CA SER A 100 -4.24 -12.07 -3.53
C SER A 100 -4.44 -10.64 -4.02
N SER A 101 -3.82 -10.31 -5.15
CA SER A 101 -4.10 -9.06 -5.86
C SER A 101 -5.50 -9.08 -6.46
N GLN A 102 -6.25 -7.99 -6.28
CA GLN A 102 -7.53 -7.80 -6.96
C GLN A 102 -7.33 -7.32 -8.40
N GLN A 103 -6.20 -6.68 -8.71
CA GLN A 103 -5.95 -6.16 -10.05
C GLN A 103 -4.47 -6.03 -10.38
N ILE A 104 -4.10 -6.47 -11.57
CA ILE A 104 -2.77 -6.20 -12.14
C ILE A 104 -2.77 -4.88 -12.89
N TYR A 105 -1.74 -4.06 -12.67
CA TYR A 105 -1.52 -2.82 -13.41
C TYR A 105 -0.15 -2.78 -14.09
N THR A 106 0.04 -1.77 -14.94
CA THR A 106 1.30 -1.49 -15.66
C THR A 106 1.63 0.00 -15.58
N GLY A 107 2.88 0.35 -15.88
CA GLY A 107 3.46 1.64 -15.52
C GLY A 107 4.28 1.51 -14.24
N ALA A 108 5.41 2.22 -14.15
CA ALA A 108 6.26 2.20 -12.97
C ALA A 108 5.89 3.38 -12.07
N LEU A 109 6.13 3.24 -10.78
CA LEU A 109 6.13 4.37 -9.85
C LEU A 109 7.54 4.96 -9.79
N GLU A 110 7.67 6.28 -9.92
CA GLU A 110 8.99 6.92 -9.90
C GLU A 110 9.59 6.97 -8.48
N ASN A 111 10.81 6.46 -8.31
CA ASN A 111 11.48 6.43 -6.99
C ASN A 111 11.75 7.82 -6.40
N ASN A 112 11.84 8.85 -7.25
CA ASN A 112 12.09 10.23 -6.81
C ASN A 112 10.81 10.95 -6.34
N GLY A 113 9.67 10.25 -6.31
CA GLY A 113 8.38 10.82 -5.94
C GLY A 113 7.45 10.99 -7.13
N GLU A 114 6.16 10.78 -6.89
CA GLU A 114 5.12 10.87 -7.90
C GLU A 114 3.81 11.39 -7.31
N ASP A 115 3.11 12.22 -8.08
CA ASP A 115 1.77 12.68 -7.72
C ASP A 115 0.73 11.71 -8.28
N LEU A 116 0.09 10.93 -7.40
CA LEU A 116 -0.96 10.00 -7.75
C LEU A 116 -2.33 10.56 -7.38
N ARG A 117 -3.29 10.46 -8.30
CA ARG A 117 -4.67 10.92 -8.11
C ARG A 117 -5.66 9.81 -8.40
N LEU A 118 -6.61 9.62 -7.50
CA LEU A 118 -7.74 8.70 -7.65
C LEU A 118 -8.97 9.47 -8.12
N PHE A 119 -9.55 9.05 -9.23
CA PHE A 119 -10.76 9.64 -9.79
C PHE A 119 -11.90 8.63 -9.80
N ASP A 120 -13.13 9.10 -9.54
CA ASP A 120 -14.34 8.29 -9.67
C ASP A 120 -14.75 8.09 -11.14
N GLU A 121 -15.84 7.35 -11.37
CA GLU A 121 -16.35 7.04 -12.71
C GLU A 121 -16.83 8.27 -13.49
N LYS A 122 -17.10 9.39 -12.79
CA LYS A 122 -17.51 10.67 -13.37
C LYS A 122 -16.33 11.61 -13.59
N GLY A 123 -15.13 11.21 -13.16
CA GLY A 123 -13.91 12.00 -13.26
C GLY A 123 -13.72 13.01 -12.12
N ASN A 124 -14.46 12.91 -11.02
CA ASN A 124 -14.21 13.72 -9.83
C ASN A 124 -12.98 13.20 -9.09
N LEU A 125 -12.16 14.10 -8.54
CA LEU A 125 -11.03 13.72 -7.70
C LEU A 125 -11.55 13.21 -6.34
N VAL A 126 -11.18 11.99 -5.97
CA VAL A 126 -11.57 11.32 -4.73
C VAL A 126 -10.47 11.43 -3.68
N ASP A 127 -9.22 11.13 -4.07
CA ASP A 127 -8.06 11.17 -3.18
C ASP A 127 -6.77 11.44 -3.96
N GLU A 128 -5.73 11.89 -3.27
CA GLU A 128 -4.42 12.13 -3.85
C GLU A 128 -3.26 11.84 -2.89
N VAL A 129 -2.13 11.46 -3.49
CA VAL A 129 -0.80 11.44 -2.87
C VAL A 129 0.05 12.46 -3.58
N ARG A 130 0.67 13.37 -2.83
CA ARG A 130 1.58 14.38 -3.38
C ARG A 130 3.02 13.95 -3.12
N GLY A 131 3.71 13.57 -4.18
CA GLY A 131 5.10 13.10 -4.19
C GLY A 131 6.03 14.00 -5.02
N GLU A 132 5.56 15.13 -5.54
CA GLU A 132 6.35 16.06 -6.38
C GLU A 132 7.70 16.48 -5.79
N ALA A 133 7.83 16.54 -4.47
CA ALA A 133 9.06 16.89 -3.75
C ALA A 133 9.83 15.67 -3.21
N GLY A 134 9.49 14.47 -3.69
CA GLY A 134 9.82 13.19 -3.06
C GLY A 134 8.60 12.57 -2.39
N TRP A 135 8.58 11.23 -2.32
CA TRP A 135 7.57 10.51 -1.56
C TRP A 135 7.56 10.98 -0.09
N PRO A 136 6.39 11.28 0.49
CA PRO A 136 6.29 11.80 1.86
C PRO A 136 6.57 10.74 2.95
N GLY A 137 7.02 9.56 2.56
CA GLY A 137 7.30 8.41 3.41
C GLY A 137 7.71 7.20 2.58
N GLY A 138 8.01 6.12 3.29
CA GLY A 138 8.68 4.95 2.73
C GLY A 138 10.20 5.12 2.69
N ASP A 139 10.90 4.01 2.47
CA ASP A 139 12.36 3.96 2.36
C ASP A 139 12.75 2.90 1.33
N ASN A 140 13.43 3.33 0.27
CA ASN A 140 13.88 2.47 -0.81
C ASN A 140 14.93 1.45 -0.38
N SER A 141 15.80 1.83 0.56
CA SER A 141 16.91 0.99 1.01
C SER A 141 16.45 -0.13 1.91
N THR A 142 15.49 0.14 2.80
CA THR A 142 14.95 -0.85 3.75
C THR A 142 13.64 -1.47 3.28
N LYS A 143 13.16 -1.08 2.10
CA LYS A 143 11.89 -1.53 1.50
C LYS A 143 10.67 -1.29 2.38
N GLN A 144 10.73 -0.26 3.23
CA GLN A 144 9.57 0.15 4.03
C GLN A 144 8.64 0.97 3.15
N THR A 145 7.37 0.62 3.13
CA THR A 145 6.36 1.24 2.27
C THR A 145 5.91 2.61 2.79
N LEU A 146 5.31 3.40 1.91
CA LEU A 146 4.57 4.60 2.26
C LEU A 146 3.18 4.20 2.78
N ILE A 147 2.82 4.59 4.00
CA ILE A 147 1.52 4.28 4.63
C ILE A 147 0.74 5.54 4.98
N ARG A 148 -0.59 5.47 4.92
CA ARG A 148 -1.49 6.52 5.41
C ARG A 148 -1.90 6.27 6.85
N GLU A 149 -1.81 7.28 7.72
CA GLU A 149 -2.36 7.25 9.07
C GLU A 149 -3.20 8.53 9.28
N GLY A 150 -4.53 8.38 9.27
CA GLY A 150 -5.45 9.51 9.22
C GLY A 150 -5.22 10.37 7.98
N SER A 151 -4.84 11.63 8.17
CA SER A 151 -4.50 12.56 7.08
C SER A 151 -3.01 12.67 6.79
N SER A 152 -2.16 11.89 7.48
CA SER A 152 -0.70 11.96 7.35
C SER A 152 -0.15 10.77 6.57
N TRP A 153 1.01 10.99 5.96
CA TRP A 153 1.83 9.98 5.31
C TRP A 153 3.03 9.66 6.19
N LEU A 154 3.32 8.37 6.37
CA LEU A 154 4.41 7.88 7.22
C LEU A 154 5.18 6.76 6.50
N THR A 155 6.32 6.39 7.07
CA THR A 155 7.07 5.18 6.69
C THR A 155 6.59 3.99 7.54
N SER A 156 6.27 2.88 6.87
CA SER A 156 5.90 1.63 7.54
C SER A 156 7.01 1.13 8.47
N SER A 157 6.65 0.54 9.61
CA SER A 157 7.61 -0.11 10.51
C SER A 157 8.10 -1.47 10.02
N VAL A 158 7.54 -1.98 8.91
CA VAL A 158 7.80 -3.33 8.41
C VAL A 158 8.31 -3.22 6.97
N PRO A 159 9.50 -3.75 6.65
CA PRO A 159 9.92 -3.96 5.27
C PRO A 159 8.89 -4.78 4.49
N GLY A 160 8.52 -4.34 3.30
CA GLY A 160 7.43 -4.92 2.50
C GLY A 160 6.03 -4.50 2.96
N GLY A 161 5.91 -3.74 4.05
CA GLY A 161 4.64 -3.12 4.43
C GLY A 161 3.67 -4.01 5.19
N SER A 162 2.38 -3.66 5.08
CA SER A 162 1.25 -4.34 5.71
C SER A 162 0.08 -4.60 4.75
N PRO A 163 0.32 -5.14 3.53
CA PRO A 163 -0.72 -5.33 2.53
C PRO A 163 -1.87 -6.22 3.06
N GLY A 164 -3.09 -5.80 2.75
CA GLY A 164 -4.34 -6.46 3.10
C GLY A 164 -4.74 -6.32 4.58
N VAL A 165 -3.97 -5.61 5.40
CA VAL A 165 -4.22 -5.47 6.84
C VAL A 165 -3.94 -4.04 7.33
N LYS A 166 -4.23 -3.78 8.61
CA LYS A 166 -4.02 -2.46 9.20
C LYS A 166 -2.55 -2.03 9.16
N ASN A 167 -2.33 -0.79 8.72
CA ASN A 167 -1.04 -0.12 8.68
C ASN A 167 -0.26 -0.19 10.00
N LYS A 168 1.06 -0.28 9.89
CA LYS A 168 1.99 -0.30 11.02
C LYS A 168 3.01 0.81 10.85
N ALA A 169 2.86 1.91 11.59
CA ALA A 169 3.79 3.03 11.54
C ALA A 169 5.06 2.76 12.36
N LEU A 170 6.21 3.26 11.89
CA LEU A 170 7.38 3.43 12.74
C LEU A 170 6.99 4.31 13.93
N ALA A 171 7.26 3.84 15.15
CA ALA A 171 7.07 4.67 16.33
C ALA A 171 7.88 5.96 16.14
N SER A 172 7.21 7.11 16.21
CA SER A 172 7.89 8.38 16.26
C SER A 172 8.84 8.34 17.44
N THR A 173 10.13 8.47 17.19
CA THR A 173 11.05 8.92 18.22
C THR A 173 10.67 10.36 18.49
N GLU A 174 9.70 10.58 19.39
CA GLU A 174 9.66 11.84 20.10
C GLU A 174 11.03 11.96 20.75
N SER A 175 11.84 12.88 20.23
CA SER A 175 13.02 13.32 20.94
C SER A 175 12.52 13.94 22.23
N ASP A 176 12.45 13.15 23.28
CA ASP A 176 12.44 13.64 24.65
C ASP A 176 13.78 14.36 24.84
N ALA A 177 13.79 15.64 24.42
CA ALA A 177 14.81 16.60 24.77
C ALA A 177 14.63 16.94 26.25
N GLY A 178 14.84 15.93 27.10
CA GLY A 178 15.10 16.11 28.51
C GLY A 178 16.37 16.94 28.65
N LYS A 179 16.18 18.21 29.03
CA LYS A 179 17.23 19.07 29.57
C LYS A 179 18.07 18.27 30.59
N GLN A 180 19.26 17.87 30.19
CA GLN A 180 20.36 17.71 31.14
C GLN A 180 21.33 18.87 30.92
N GLU A 181 21.18 19.82 31.84
CA GLU A 181 22.16 20.83 32.20
C GLU A 181 23.52 20.16 32.44
N PRO A 182 24.64 20.64 31.87
CA PRO A 182 25.94 20.04 32.13
C PRO A 182 26.38 20.43 33.54
N GLU A 183 26.39 19.45 34.46
CA GLU A 183 27.06 19.61 35.75
C GLU A 183 28.55 19.92 35.54
N SER A 184 28.92 21.10 36.02
CA SER A 184 30.29 21.59 36.12
C SER A 184 31.07 20.74 37.11
N THR A 185 32.05 19.98 36.62
CA THR A 185 33.10 19.42 37.47
C THR A 185 34.36 20.27 37.36
N THR A 186 34.56 21.11 38.35
CA THR A 186 35.82 21.77 38.68
C THR A 186 36.94 20.74 38.87
N VAL A 187 37.99 20.82 38.06
CA VAL A 187 39.34 20.41 38.47
C VAL A 187 40.32 21.57 38.28
N LYS A 188 40.99 21.88 39.40
CA LYS A 188 41.91 22.98 39.62
C LYS A 188 43.25 22.73 38.92
N ALA A 189 43.86 23.81 38.44
CA ALA A 189 45.17 23.86 37.81
C ALA A 189 46.34 23.72 38.79
N ALA A 190 47.44 23.11 38.31
CA ALA A 190 48.84 23.35 38.67
C ALA A 190 49.67 22.91 37.44
N ASP A 191 50.03 23.81 36.54
CA ASP A 191 51.23 24.68 36.53
C ASP A 191 52.55 23.88 36.41
N LEU A 192 53.25 24.05 35.27
CA LEU A 192 54.68 24.42 35.18
C LEU A 192 55.19 24.46 33.70
N LYS A 193 55.49 25.70 33.26
CA LYS A 193 56.65 26.20 32.47
C LYS A 193 56.81 26.00 30.94
N GLU A 194 56.60 27.13 30.25
CA GLU A 194 57.45 27.85 29.25
C GLU A 194 58.10 27.15 28.02
N THR A 195 57.60 27.59 26.83
CA THR A 195 58.12 27.99 25.48
C THR A 195 59.65 28.06 25.17
N PRO A 196 60.16 28.37 23.92
CA PRO A 196 59.52 28.80 22.64
C PRO A 196 60.13 28.29 21.28
N SER A 197 59.52 28.73 20.15
CA SER A 197 60.12 29.01 18.81
C SER A 197 60.45 27.81 17.90
N GLY A 198 60.21 27.76 16.58
CA GLY A 198 59.76 28.70 15.56
C GLY A 198 60.19 28.19 14.16
N LYS A 199 59.57 28.73 13.10
CA LYS A 199 60.02 28.81 11.68
C LYS A 199 59.83 27.64 10.69
N LYS A 200 59.09 28.01 9.63
CA LYS A 200 59.40 27.92 8.17
C LYS A 200 59.09 26.63 7.38
N ARG A 201 58.14 26.80 6.44
CA ARG A 201 58.06 26.19 5.09
C ARG A 201 59.36 26.43 4.28
N PRO A 202 59.74 25.57 3.31
CA PRO A 202 59.09 25.60 1.99
C PRO A 202 58.87 24.24 1.30
N ALA A 203 58.03 24.32 0.28
CA ALA A 203 57.79 23.32 -0.75
C ALA A 203 59.02 23.10 -1.64
N SER A 204 59.20 21.88 -2.13
CA SER A 204 59.69 21.53 -3.48
C SER A 204 59.97 20.03 -3.52
N LEU A 205 59.30 19.31 -4.41
CA LEU A 205 59.93 18.43 -5.41
C LEU A 205 58.86 17.73 -6.23
N ALA A 206 58.78 18.16 -7.49
CA ALA A 206 58.12 17.43 -8.55
C ALA A 206 58.89 16.13 -8.86
N LEU A 207 58.18 15.05 -9.19
CA LEU A 207 58.64 14.12 -10.20
C LEU A 207 57.44 13.44 -10.86
N ALA A 208 57.38 13.59 -12.18
CA ALA A 208 56.40 12.96 -13.05
C ALA A 208 56.62 11.44 -13.13
N ALA A 209 55.53 10.69 -13.24
CA ALA A 209 55.53 9.41 -13.94
C ALA A 209 54.14 9.15 -14.55
N VAL A 210 54.15 9.05 -15.87
CA VAL A 210 53.11 8.56 -16.76
C VAL A 210 52.84 7.07 -16.48
N GLY A 211 51.59 6.65 -16.52
CA GLY A 211 51.22 5.23 -16.44
C GLY A 211 49.76 4.99 -16.84
N GLN A 212 49.55 4.61 -18.10
CA GLN A 212 48.28 4.21 -18.67
C GLN A 212 47.75 2.88 -18.08
N SER A 213 46.42 2.79 -18.06
CA SER A 213 45.59 1.60 -18.29
C SER A 213 45.82 0.32 -17.47
N LYS A 214 44.81 -0.07 -16.69
CA LYS A 214 44.23 -1.41 -16.81
C LYS A 214 42.86 -1.51 -16.13
N ALA A 215 41.85 -1.83 -16.93
CA ALA A 215 40.55 -2.29 -16.45
C ALA A 215 40.71 -3.60 -15.65
N LEU A 216 40.05 -3.70 -14.51
CA LEU A 216 39.91 -4.95 -13.75
C LEU A 216 38.76 -5.78 -14.34
N PRO A 217 38.96 -7.06 -14.70
CA PRO A 217 37.84 -7.96 -14.95
C PRO A 217 37.20 -8.38 -13.62
N SER A 218 35.93 -8.06 -13.47
CA SER A 218 35.06 -8.57 -12.40
C SER A 218 34.67 -10.01 -12.72
N THR A 219 35.29 -10.97 -12.05
CA THR A 219 34.85 -12.37 -12.04
C THR A 219 34.50 -12.79 -10.61
N ALA A 220 33.21 -12.87 -10.32
CA ALA A 220 32.66 -13.61 -9.18
C ALA A 220 31.68 -14.67 -9.71
N PRO A 221 31.63 -15.88 -9.12
CA PRO A 221 31.07 -17.06 -9.77
C PRO A 221 29.54 -17.14 -9.71
N ILE A 222 28.96 -17.62 -10.81
CA ILE A 222 27.56 -18.02 -10.96
C ILE A 222 27.34 -19.31 -10.16
N ILE A 223 26.57 -19.24 -9.07
CA ILE A 223 26.07 -20.45 -8.38
C ILE A 223 24.82 -20.93 -9.13
N LYS A 224 24.98 -21.93 -10.01
CA LYS A 224 23.87 -22.73 -10.53
C LYS A 224 23.32 -23.59 -9.39
N ARG A 225 22.18 -23.21 -8.79
CA ARG A 225 21.37 -24.16 -8.02
C ARG A 225 20.57 -25.01 -9.00
N GLN A 226 20.98 -26.27 -9.10
CA GLN A 226 20.33 -27.31 -9.88
C GLN A 226 19.02 -27.70 -9.20
N ILE A 227 17.95 -27.54 -9.97
CA ILE A 227 16.60 -28.05 -9.71
C ILE A 227 16.61 -29.58 -9.78
N SER A 228 16.20 -30.24 -8.69
CA SER A 228 15.77 -31.63 -8.72
C SER A 228 14.48 -31.76 -7.93
N SER A 229 13.36 -31.86 -8.64
CA SER A 229 12.07 -32.28 -8.07
C SER A 229 12.04 -33.81 -7.99
N PRO A 230 11.43 -34.39 -6.95
CA PRO A 230 10.75 -35.65 -7.10
C PRO A 230 9.23 -35.45 -7.08
N LEU A 231 8.63 -35.88 -8.19
CA LEU A 231 7.23 -36.22 -8.35
C LEU A 231 6.77 -37.12 -7.19
N GLY A 232 5.68 -36.75 -6.50
CA GLY A 232 5.15 -37.53 -5.38
C GLY A 232 3.68 -37.22 -5.10
N ALA A 233 2.80 -38.04 -5.68
CA ALA A 233 1.48 -38.44 -5.22
C ALA A 233 0.45 -37.37 -4.79
N LEU A 234 -0.55 -37.19 -5.66
CA LEU A 234 -1.88 -36.65 -5.37
C LEU A 234 -2.56 -37.45 -4.25
N GLY A 235 -2.69 -36.84 -3.07
CA GLY A 235 -3.61 -37.25 -2.02
C GLY A 235 -4.53 -36.09 -1.67
N LEU A 236 -5.74 -36.06 -2.24
CA LEU A 236 -6.82 -35.17 -1.80
C LEU A 236 -7.35 -35.66 -0.45
N PRO A 237 -7.43 -34.81 0.59
CA PRO A 237 -8.44 -34.98 1.62
C PRO A 237 -9.72 -34.25 1.20
N LEU A 238 -10.80 -35.02 1.03
CA LEU A 238 -12.17 -34.51 1.06
C LEU A 238 -12.41 -33.77 2.38
N PHE A 239 -12.44 -32.44 2.34
CA PHE A 239 -13.08 -31.65 3.39
C PHE A 239 -14.57 -31.53 3.08
N LEU A 240 -15.35 -32.46 3.62
CA LEU A 240 -16.80 -32.34 3.74
C LEU A 240 -17.08 -31.55 5.03
N GLY A 241 -17.26 -30.25 4.90
CA GLY A 241 -17.46 -29.33 6.03
C GLY A 241 -18.58 -28.32 5.77
N ALA A 242 -19.79 -28.70 6.18
CA ALA A 242 -20.92 -27.86 6.58
C ALA A 242 -21.11 -26.45 5.96
N LEU A 243 -22.00 -26.35 4.98
CA LEU A 243 -22.97 -25.24 4.91
C LEU A 243 -24.39 -25.81 5.10
N SER A 244 -24.73 -26.08 6.35
CA SER A 244 -26.11 -26.24 6.79
C SER A 244 -26.59 -24.89 7.32
N GLY A 245 -27.75 -24.44 6.82
CA GLY A 245 -28.47 -23.32 7.41
C GLY A 245 -28.34 -22.02 6.62
N ILE A 246 -29.03 -21.93 5.48
CA ILE A 246 -29.71 -20.71 4.98
C ILE A 246 -30.64 -21.05 3.79
N ILE A 247 -30.45 -22.18 3.09
CA ILE A 247 -31.26 -22.52 1.89
C ILE A 247 -32.55 -23.33 2.19
N VAL A 248 -32.79 -23.77 3.43
CA VAL A 248 -34.02 -24.54 3.77
C VAL A 248 -35.23 -23.65 4.12
N LEU A 249 -35.06 -22.33 4.32
CA LEU A 249 -36.18 -21.45 4.68
C LEU A 249 -36.97 -20.91 3.47
N MET A 250 -36.46 -21.02 2.24
CA MET A 250 -37.13 -20.52 1.03
C MET A 250 -37.90 -21.56 0.22
N LEU A 251 -37.95 -22.82 0.67
CA LEU A 251 -38.78 -23.87 0.03
C LEU A 251 -39.99 -24.30 0.87
N LYS A 252 -40.11 -23.84 2.12
CA LYS A 252 -41.30 -24.09 2.95
C LYS A 252 -42.39 -23.02 2.72
N VAL A 253 -42.01 -21.78 2.44
CA VAL A 253 -42.96 -20.66 2.23
C VAL A 253 -43.71 -20.75 0.88
N VAL A 254 -43.13 -21.39 -0.13
CA VAL A 254 -43.79 -21.55 -1.45
C VAL A 254 -44.83 -22.67 -1.44
N LYS A 255 -44.78 -23.63 -0.50
CA LYS A 255 -45.70 -24.78 -0.50
C LYS A 255 -47.01 -24.57 0.28
N ASP A 256 -47.05 -23.58 1.18
CA ASP A 256 -48.26 -23.25 1.95
C ASP A 256 -49.17 -22.22 1.25
N LYS A 257 -48.73 -21.61 0.14
CA LYS A 257 -49.55 -20.67 -0.65
C LYS A 257 -50.43 -21.34 -1.72
N GLU A 258 -50.27 -22.65 -1.93
CA GLU A 258 -51.05 -23.44 -2.89
C GLU A 258 -52.19 -24.25 -2.21
N ARG A 259 -52.51 -24.00 -0.94
CA ARG A 259 -53.56 -24.72 -0.19
C ARG A 259 -54.52 -23.85 0.65
N SER A 260 -54.72 -22.59 0.28
CA SER A 260 -55.79 -21.75 0.85
C SER A 260 -56.71 -21.18 -0.22
#